data_AF-A0A0D7WYT8-F1
#
_entry.id   AF-A0A0D7WYT8-F1
#
_cell.length_a   1.000
_cell.length_b   1.000
_cell.length_c   1.000
_cell.angle_alpha   90.00
_cell.angle_beta   90.00
_cell.angle_gamma   90.00
#
_symmetry.space_group_name_H-M   'P 1'
#
loop_
_entity.id
_entity.type
_entity.pdbx_description
1 polymer ?
#
loop_
_entity_poly.entity_id
_entity_poly.type
_entity_poly.pdbx_seq_one_letter_code
_entity_poly.pdbx_strand_id
1 'polypeptide(L)'
;MSKEQVKASEDMKVEEEDQESIAYYSKILGLESGLMYFFVDDQLVRAGYLVTEKHTNKNEYIENYNDLKKSLTEKYGKPSSDDTLWKGDLYKDTPSQWGMAVATGELHYQAVWETEDTEILLDLHGDNFEPALSLLYDSKELQHLSEQQKDQELKKNL
;
A
#
# COMPACT_ATOMS: atom_id res chain seq x y z
N MET A 1 -14.86 8.98 8.80
CA MET A 1 -15.16 8.15 10.00
C MET A 1 -14.20 8.52 11.10
N SER A 2 -14.63 8.49 12.36
CA SER A 2 -13.75 8.68 13.53
C SER A 2 -13.01 7.40 13.93
N LYS A 3 -12.04 7.52 14.82
CA LYS A 3 -11.31 6.37 15.35
C LYS A 3 -12.22 5.36 16.07
N GLU A 4 -13.15 5.85 16.89
CA GLU A 4 -14.14 5.00 17.56
C GLU A 4 -15.07 4.32 16.57
N GLN A 5 -15.46 5.02 15.50
CA GLN A 5 -16.31 4.44 14.46
C GLN A 5 -15.60 3.31 13.72
N VAL A 6 -14.30 3.46 13.41
CA VAL A 6 -13.49 2.39 12.80
C VAL A 6 -13.38 1.20 13.76
N LYS A 7 -13.06 1.43 15.04
CA LYS A 7 -13.02 0.34 16.03
C LYS A 7 -14.34 -0.39 16.20
N ALA A 8 -15.48 0.31 16.03
CA ALA A 8 -16.80 -0.29 16.12
C ALA A 8 -17.23 -1.02 14.83
N SER A 9 -16.62 -0.71 13.67
CA SER A 9 -16.88 -1.41 12.42
C SER A 9 -16.02 -2.65 12.22
N GLU A 10 -14.89 -2.75 12.93
CA GLU A 10 -13.98 -3.89 12.84
C GLU A 10 -14.24 -4.92 13.95
N ASP A 11 -14.42 -6.18 13.55
CA ASP A 11 -14.52 -7.31 14.49
C ASP A 11 -13.14 -7.86 14.92
N MET A 12 -12.06 -7.20 14.48
CA MET A 12 -10.68 -7.60 14.77
C MET A 12 -10.18 -6.98 16.07
N LYS A 13 -9.25 -7.68 16.72
CA LYS A 13 -8.52 -7.13 17.86
C LYS A 13 -7.55 -6.05 17.37
N VAL A 14 -7.57 -4.90 18.02
CA VAL A 14 -6.56 -3.84 17.83
C VAL A 14 -5.19 -4.39 18.28
N GLU A 15 -4.22 -4.30 17.38
CA GLU A 15 -2.84 -4.73 17.66
C GLU A 15 -1.99 -3.55 18.13
N GLU A 16 -2.10 -2.41 17.43
CA GLU A 16 -1.46 -1.16 17.81
C GLU A 16 -2.43 0.00 17.62
N GLU A 17 -2.36 0.98 18.52
CA GLU A 17 -3.12 2.22 18.45
C GLU A 17 -2.24 3.35 18.99
N ASP A 18 -2.08 4.39 18.19
CA ASP A 18 -1.46 5.64 18.61
C ASP A 18 -2.44 6.81 18.40
N GLN A 19 -1.96 8.06 18.44
CA GLN A 19 -2.82 9.23 18.27
C GLN A 19 -3.39 9.35 16.84
N GLU A 20 -2.66 8.91 15.83
CA GLU A 20 -2.94 9.17 14.41
C GLU A 20 -3.23 7.89 13.63
N SER A 21 -3.08 6.71 14.24
CA SER A 21 -3.30 5.44 13.57
C SER A 21 -3.92 4.34 14.45
N ILE A 22 -4.51 3.34 13.79
CA ILE A 22 -4.84 2.04 14.35
C ILE A 22 -4.33 0.95 13.40
N ALA A 23 -3.77 -0.13 13.94
CA ALA A 23 -3.35 -1.30 13.19
C ALA A 23 -4.01 -2.59 13.69
N TYR A 24 -4.25 -3.50 12.76
CA TYR A 24 -4.83 -4.83 12.95
C TYR A 24 -4.04 -5.88 12.18
N TYR A 25 -4.01 -7.12 12.66
CA TYR A 25 -3.68 -8.26 11.80
C TYR A 25 -4.88 -8.67 10.95
N SER A 26 -4.67 -8.81 9.65
CA SER A 26 -5.72 -9.15 8.70
C SER A 26 -5.15 -10.00 7.55
N LYS A 27 -6.00 -10.30 6.57
CA LYS A 27 -5.59 -10.90 5.30
C LYS A 27 -6.23 -10.19 4.13
N ILE A 28 -5.49 -10.02 3.04
CA ILE A 28 -6.02 -9.57 1.77
C ILE A 28 -5.82 -10.67 0.72
N LEU A 29 -6.91 -11.17 0.14
CA LEU A 29 -6.89 -12.33 -0.78
C LEU A 29 -6.13 -13.55 -0.24
N GLY A 30 -6.15 -13.76 1.07
CA GLY A 30 -5.47 -14.86 1.74
C GLY A 30 -4.03 -14.57 2.16
N LEU A 31 -3.44 -13.43 1.73
CA LEU A 31 -2.10 -13.00 2.14
C LEU A 31 -2.12 -12.39 3.53
N GLU A 32 -1.28 -12.88 4.45
CA GLU A 32 -1.09 -12.25 5.77
C GLU A 32 -0.67 -10.78 5.60
N SER A 33 -1.37 -9.88 6.29
CA SER A 33 -1.19 -8.44 6.14
C SER A 33 -1.46 -7.68 7.44
N GLY A 34 -0.76 -6.55 7.60
CA GLY A 34 -1.20 -5.50 8.52
C GLY A 34 -2.26 -4.64 7.83
N LEU A 35 -3.39 -4.44 8.48
CA LEU A 35 -4.39 -3.44 8.08
C LEU A 35 -4.22 -2.21 8.98
N MET A 36 -3.98 -1.06 8.36
CA MET A 36 -3.74 0.21 9.05
C MET A 36 -4.77 1.25 8.63
N TYR A 37 -5.19 2.05 9.59
CA TYR A 37 -6.06 3.21 9.41
C TYR A 37 -5.34 4.44 9.93
N PHE A 38 -5.33 5.53 9.15
CA PHE A 38 -4.66 6.79 9.47
C PHE A 38 -5.69 7.92 9.58
N PHE A 39 -5.50 8.78 10.58
CA PHE A 39 -6.46 9.80 10.98
C PHE A 39 -5.78 11.17 11.09
N VAL A 40 -6.48 12.21 10.64
CA VAL A 40 -6.15 13.62 10.90
C VAL A 40 -7.37 14.30 11.49
N ASP A 41 -7.20 14.99 12.62
CA ASP A 41 -8.31 15.62 13.36
C ASP A 41 -9.50 14.66 13.61
N ASP A 42 -9.18 13.41 13.96
CA ASP A 42 -10.14 12.31 14.18
C ASP A 42 -11.01 11.98 12.94
N GLN A 43 -10.49 12.25 11.75
CA GLN A 43 -11.11 11.87 10.48
C GLN A 43 -10.21 10.88 9.75
N LEU A 44 -10.78 9.74 9.36
CA LEU A 44 -10.10 8.71 8.58
C LEU A 44 -9.72 9.26 7.20
N VAL A 45 -8.42 9.45 6.97
CA VAL A 45 -7.89 9.97 5.70
C VAL A 45 -7.35 8.87 4.79
N ARG A 46 -6.89 7.76 5.37
CA ARG A 46 -6.30 6.64 4.63
C ARG A 46 -6.53 5.32 5.34
N ALA A 47 -6.81 4.27 4.56
CA ALA A 47 -6.68 2.89 5.00
C ALA A 47 -5.64 2.18 4.13
N GLY A 48 -4.97 1.16 4.64
CA GLY A 48 -3.96 0.45 3.88
C GLY A 48 -3.71 -0.97 4.35
N TYR A 49 -3.45 -1.86 3.41
CA TYR A 49 -2.90 -3.18 3.67
C TYR A 49 -1.40 -3.16 3.36
N LEU A 50 -0.60 -3.66 4.29
CA LEU A 50 0.80 -3.99 4.08
C LEU A 50 0.96 -5.50 4.17
N VAL A 51 1.31 -6.15 3.06
CA VAL A 51 1.52 -7.60 3.04
C VAL A 51 2.77 -7.93 3.85
N THR A 52 2.63 -8.82 4.83
CA THR A 52 3.71 -9.18 5.77
C THR A 52 4.36 -10.52 5.45
N GLU A 53 3.80 -11.29 4.52
CA GLU A 53 4.37 -12.56 4.08
C GLU A 53 5.78 -12.40 3.50
N LYS A 54 6.66 -13.34 3.87
CA LYS A 54 8.05 -13.37 3.42
C LYS A 54 8.26 -14.53 2.46
N HIS A 55 8.78 -14.20 1.27
CA HIS A 55 9.05 -15.18 0.22
C HIS A 55 10.54 -15.38 0.02
N THR A 56 10.96 -16.65 -0.06
CA THR A 56 12.35 -17.01 -0.38
C THR A 56 12.64 -16.71 -1.85
N ASN A 57 11.70 -17.05 -2.74
CA ASN A 57 11.74 -16.64 -4.14
C ASN A 57 11.12 -15.26 -4.29
N LYS A 58 11.93 -14.26 -4.60
CA LYS A 58 11.47 -12.86 -4.69
C LYS A 58 10.47 -12.62 -5.82
N ASN A 59 10.37 -13.49 -6.83
CA ASN A 59 9.35 -13.36 -7.88
C ASN A 59 7.92 -13.58 -7.36
N GLU A 60 7.75 -14.27 -6.23
CA GLU A 60 6.43 -14.50 -5.62
C GLU A 60 5.78 -13.19 -5.17
N TYR A 61 6.55 -12.14 -4.86
CA TYR A 61 6.00 -10.81 -4.61
C TYR A 61 5.33 -10.20 -5.87
N ILE A 62 5.90 -10.46 -7.05
CA ILE A 62 5.35 -9.99 -8.33
C ILE A 62 4.07 -10.77 -8.66
N GLU A 63 4.03 -12.07 -8.36
CA GLU A 63 2.83 -12.89 -8.49
C GLU A 63 1.69 -12.35 -7.59
N ASN A 64 1.98 -12.09 -6.31
CA ASN A 64 1.01 -11.50 -5.37
C ASN A 64 0.50 -10.12 -5.83
N TYR A 65 1.40 -9.26 -6.33
CA TYR A 65 1.01 -7.96 -6.92
C TYR A 65 0.05 -8.16 -8.09
N ASN A 66 0.34 -9.09 -9.01
CA ASN A 66 -0.51 -9.33 -10.18
C ASN A 66 -1.87 -9.89 -9.79
N ASP A 67 -1.94 -10.76 -8.79
CA ASP A 67 -3.21 -11.31 -8.29
C ASP A 67 -4.06 -10.22 -7.63
N LEU A 68 -3.47 -9.36 -6.79
CA LEU A 68 -4.14 -8.19 -6.22
C LEU A 68 -4.62 -7.23 -7.31
N LYS A 69 -3.75 -6.89 -8.29
CA LYS A 69 -4.10 -6.02 -9.42
C LYS A 69 -5.28 -6.57 -10.20
N LYS A 70 -5.29 -7.89 -10.45
CA LYS A 70 -6.40 -8.55 -11.14
C LYS A 70 -7.71 -8.40 -10.37
N SER A 71 -7.73 -8.71 -9.07
CA SER A 71 -8.93 -8.55 -8.25
C SER A 71 -9.41 -7.10 -8.13
N LEU A 72 -8.48 -6.14 -8.02
CA LEU A 72 -8.81 -4.71 -8.04
C LEU A 72 -9.41 -4.30 -9.38
N THR A 73 -8.87 -4.82 -10.48
CA THR A 73 -9.40 -4.56 -11.82
C THR A 73 -10.80 -5.15 -12.02
N GLU A 74 -11.05 -6.34 -11.47
CA GLU A 74 -12.40 -6.95 -11.47
C GLU A 74 -13.40 -6.13 -10.65
N LYS A 75 -12.96 -5.51 -9.55
CA LYS A 75 -13.81 -4.73 -8.64
C LYS A 75 -14.06 -3.29 -9.10
N TYR A 76 -13.02 -2.60 -9.55
CA TYR A 76 -13.03 -1.16 -9.84
C TYR A 76 -12.92 -0.83 -11.33
N GLY A 77 -12.74 -1.83 -12.20
CA GLY A 77 -12.49 -1.64 -13.62
C GLY A 77 -11.01 -1.37 -13.93
N LYS A 78 -10.74 -0.87 -15.13
CA LYS A 78 -9.36 -0.63 -15.58
C LYS A 78 -8.69 0.45 -14.71
N PRO A 79 -7.43 0.26 -14.27
CA PRO A 79 -6.70 1.31 -13.57
C PRO A 79 -6.54 2.58 -14.43
N SER A 80 -6.49 3.74 -13.77
CA SER A 80 -6.14 5.03 -14.38
C SER A 80 -4.66 5.10 -14.75
N SER A 81 -3.78 4.46 -13.97
CA SER A 81 -2.36 4.23 -14.29
C SER A 81 -1.91 2.81 -13.98
N ASP A 82 -1.04 2.24 -14.81
CA ASP A 82 -0.44 0.91 -14.62
C ASP A 82 1.01 0.96 -15.14
N ASP A 83 1.92 1.26 -14.21
CA ASP A 83 3.31 1.60 -14.49
C ASP A 83 4.26 0.48 -14.04
N THR A 84 5.24 0.21 -14.88
CA THR A 84 6.40 -0.63 -14.56
C THR A 84 7.65 0.22 -14.73
N LEU A 85 8.19 0.69 -13.62
CA LEU A 85 9.26 1.66 -13.57
C LEU A 85 10.58 0.94 -13.35
N TRP A 86 11.53 1.16 -14.26
CA TRP A 86 12.89 0.67 -14.16
C TRP A 86 13.83 1.84 -13.90
N LYS A 87 14.67 1.73 -12.87
CA LYS A 87 15.71 2.73 -12.57
C LYS A 87 16.88 2.65 -13.55
N GLY A 88 17.17 1.46 -14.06
CA GLY A 88 18.19 1.17 -15.06
C GLY A 88 17.90 -0.12 -15.82
N ASP A 89 18.92 -0.71 -16.43
CA ASP A 89 18.79 -1.95 -17.20
C ASP A 89 19.25 -3.19 -16.43
N LEU A 90 19.70 -3.04 -15.17
CA LEU A 90 20.11 -4.18 -14.33
C LEU A 90 18.93 -5.13 -14.14
N TYR A 91 19.13 -6.42 -14.47
CA TYR A 91 18.12 -7.51 -14.45
C TYR A 91 16.99 -7.43 -15.49
N LYS A 92 16.88 -6.36 -16.27
CA LYS A 92 15.75 -6.12 -17.18
C LYS A 92 15.52 -7.25 -18.20
N ASP A 93 16.60 -7.77 -18.76
CA ASP A 93 16.57 -8.89 -19.72
C ASP A 93 16.60 -10.28 -19.05
N THR A 94 16.50 -10.34 -17.72
CA THR A 94 16.52 -11.61 -16.95
C THR A 94 15.26 -11.72 -16.07
N PRO A 95 14.11 -12.15 -16.63
CA PRO A 95 12.84 -12.23 -15.90
C PRO A 95 12.90 -13.04 -14.60
N SER A 96 13.74 -14.07 -14.55
CA SER A 96 13.94 -14.87 -13.32
C SER A 96 14.56 -14.07 -12.16
N GLN A 97 15.09 -12.87 -12.42
CA GLN A 97 15.70 -11.97 -11.43
C GLN A 97 14.84 -10.72 -11.16
N TRP A 98 13.65 -10.58 -11.74
CA TRP A 98 12.84 -9.38 -11.56
C TRP A 98 12.43 -9.15 -10.10
N GLY A 99 12.15 -10.21 -9.34
CA GLY A 99 11.91 -10.08 -7.91
C GLY A 99 13.13 -9.57 -7.14
N MET A 100 14.34 -9.92 -7.58
CA MET A 100 15.57 -9.32 -7.03
C MET A 100 15.71 -7.86 -7.46
N ALA A 101 15.32 -7.52 -8.69
CA ALA A 101 15.26 -6.13 -9.15
C ALA A 101 14.30 -5.30 -8.29
N VAL A 102 13.14 -5.84 -7.91
CA VAL A 102 12.23 -5.21 -6.95
C VAL A 102 12.92 -5.05 -5.60
N ALA A 103 13.47 -6.13 -5.05
CA ALA A 103 14.10 -6.13 -3.73
C ALA A 103 15.26 -5.12 -3.61
N THR A 104 15.93 -4.80 -4.72
CA THR A 104 17.06 -3.86 -4.78
C THR A 104 16.68 -2.45 -5.24
N GLY A 105 15.39 -2.18 -5.50
CA GLY A 105 14.90 -0.88 -5.93
C GLY A 105 15.18 -0.53 -7.40
N GLU A 106 15.55 -1.51 -8.22
CA GLU A 106 15.74 -1.35 -9.67
C GLU A 106 14.43 -1.43 -10.45
N LEU A 107 13.43 -2.14 -9.90
CA LEU A 107 12.12 -2.36 -10.50
C LEU A 107 11.01 -1.99 -9.51
N HIS A 108 10.03 -1.22 -9.97
CA HIS A 108 8.87 -0.82 -9.20
C HIS A 108 7.61 -1.02 -10.04
N TYR A 109 6.61 -1.67 -9.47
CA TYR A 109 5.27 -1.78 -10.05
C TYR A 109 4.28 -0.90 -9.31
N GLN A 110 3.48 -0.15 -10.05
CA GLN A 110 2.48 0.73 -9.49
C GLN A 110 1.21 0.70 -10.34
N ALA A 111 0.05 0.54 -9.69
CA ALA A 111 -1.24 0.71 -10.36
C ALA A 111 -2.17 1.58 -9.51
N VAL A 112 -2.90 2.45 -10.19
CA VAL A 112 -3.80 3.43 -9.56
C VAL A 112 -5.21 3.25 -10.10
N TRP A 113 -6.20 3.27 -9.22
CA TRP A 113 -7.61 3.38 -9.56
C TRP A 113 -8.21 4.59 -8.86
N GLU A 114 -9.27 5.12 -9.45
CA GLU A 114 -9.99 6.26 -8.92
C GLU A 114 -11.48 5.95 -8.89
N THR A 115 -12.09 6.16 -7.72
CA THR A 115 -13.54 6.28 -7.57
C THR A 115 -13.91 7.77 -7.48
N GLU A 116 -15.19 8.06 -7.22
CA GLU A 116 -15.65 9.43 -6.97
C GLU A 116 -14.96 10.07 -5.76
N ASP A 117 -14.71 9.29 -4.70
CA ASP A 117 -14.28 9.77 -3.38
C ASP A 117 -12.92 9.21 -2.92
N THR A 118 -12.36 8.24 -3.63
CA THR A 118 -11.18 7.48 -3.20
C THR A 118 -10.15 7.33 -4.31
N GLU A 119 -8.89 7.54 -3.99
CA GLU A 119 -7.74 7.09 -4.79
C GLU A 119 -7.22 5.76 -4.21
N ILE A 120 -6.98 4.79 -5.08
CA ILE A 120 -6.56 3.44 -4.70
C ILE A 120 -5.20 3.18 -5.34
N LEU A 121 -4.19 2.93 -4.53
CA LEU A 121 -2.82 2.70 -4.97
C LEU A 121 -2.38 1.28 -4.61
N LEU A 122 -2.07 0.46 -5.60
CA LEU A 122 -1.35 -0.79 -5.42
C LEU A 122 0.11 -0.59 -5.79
N ASP A 123 1.01 -0.89 -4.86
CA ASP A 123 2.42 -0.55 -4.95
C ASP A 123 3.30 -1.72 -4.55
N LEU A 124 4.25 -2.09 -5.42
CA LEU A 124 5.30 -3.07 -5.14
C LEU A 124 6.67 -2.47 -5.45
N HIS A 125 7.41 -2.15 -4.40
CA HIS A 125 8.79 -1.65 -4.48
C HIS A 125 9.69 -2.45 -3.54
N GLY A 126 10.96 -2.08 -3.46
CA GLY A 126 11.86 -2.60 -2.45
C GLY A 126 13.08 -1.72 -2.27
N ASP A 127 13.70 -1.88 -1.11
CA ASP A 127 15.00 -1.30 -0.79
C ASP A 127 15.75 -2.29 0.10
N ASN A 128 17.09 -2.28 0.01
CA ASN A 128 17.97 -3.11 0.83
C ASN A 128 17.55 -4.61 0.91
N PHE A 129 17.18 -5.21 -0.24
CA PHE A 129 16.77 -6.60 -0.39
C PHE A 129 15.40 -6.98 0.24
N GLU A 130 14.62 -5.99 0.65
CA GLU A 130 13.30 -6.15 1.26
C GLU A 130 12.20 -5.59 0.34
N PRO A 131 11.50 -6.45 -0.42
CA PRO A 131 10.29 -6.03 -1.11
C PRO A 131 9.18 -5.64 -0.13
N ALA A 132 8.42 -4.62 -0.51
CA ALA A 132 7.23 -4.15 0.18
C ALA A 132 6.07 -4.11 -0.82
N LEU A 133 4.99 -4.83 -0.50
CA LEU A 133 3.74 -4.85 -1.26
C LEU A 133 2.65 -4.21 -0.42
N SER A 134 2.07 -3.13 -0.92
CA SER A 134 1.03 -2.37 -0.22
C SER A 134 -0.15 -2.03 -1.12
N LEU A 135 -1.32 -1.93 -0.51
CA LEU A 135 -2.54 -1.44 -1.12
C LEU A 135 -3.10 -0.32 -0.24
N LEU A 136 -3.19 0.88 -0.77
CA LEU A 136 -3.65 2.06 -0.05
C LEU A 136 -4.97 2.57 -0.64
N TYR A 137 -5.82 3.07 0.23
CA TYR A 137 -7.08 3.75 -0.08
C TYR A 137 -7.03 5.12 0.56
N ASP A 138 -6.96 6.16 -0.25
CA ASP A 138 -6.84 7.55 0.16
C ASP A 138 -8.13 8.31 -0.11
N SER A 139 -8.62 9.05 0.89
CA SER A 139 -9.76 9.94 0.71
C SER A 139 -9.38 11.13 -0.16
N LYS A 140 -10.09 11.33 -1.26
CA LYS A 140 -9.93 12.51 -2.13
C LYS A 140 -10.42 13.79 -1.45
N GLU A 141 -11.51 13.72 -0.70
CA GLU A 141 -12.06 14.86 0.04
C GLU A 141 -11.07 15.38 1.10
N LEU A 142 -10.41 14.46 1.79
CA LEU A 142 -9.52 14.78 2.91
C LEU A 142 -8.03 14.81 2.54
N GLN A 143 -7.69 14.70 1.25
CA GLN A 143 -6.31 14.71 0.76
C GLN A 143 -5.50 15.91 1.29
N HIS A 144 -6.14 17.09 1.32
CA HIS A 144 -5.53 18.33 1.80
C HIS A 144 -5.09 18.25 3.27
N LEU A 145 -5.78 17.47 4.12
CA LEU A 145 -5.40 17.27 5.53
C LEU A 145 -4.13 16.44 5.63
N SER A 146 -4.06 15.35 4.87
CA SER A 146 -2.89 14.47 4.80
C SER A 146 -1.64 15.20 4.29
N GLU A 147 -1.79 16.08 3.31
CA GLU A 147 -0.69 16.89 2.77
C GLU A 147 -0.17 17.91 3.79
N GLN A 148 -1.07 18.61 4.49
CA GLN A 148 -0.69 19.57 5.52
C GLN A 148 0.03 18.91 6.70
N GLN A 149 -0.42 17.73 7.13
CA GLN A 149 0.24 16.97 8.20
C GLN A 149 1.67 16.58 7.79
N LYS A 150 1.86 16.01 6.60
CA LYS A 150 3.19 15.66 6.07
C LYS A 150 4.12 16.88 6.02
N ASP A 151 3.64 18.02 5.54
CA ASP A 151 4.41 19.26 5.49
C ASP A 151 4.84 19.75 6.88
N GLN A 152 3.99 19.59 7.90
CA GLN A 152 4.32 19.94 9.27
C GLN A 152 5.37 19.01 9.87
N GLU A 153 5.28 17.71 9.60
CA GLU A 153 6.28 16.73 10.05
C GLU A 153 7.65 16.97 9.39
N LEU A 154 7.68 17.21 8.07
CA LEU A 154 8.90 17.57 7.35
C LEU A 154 9.58 18.80 7.96
N LYS A 155 8.80 19.84 8.30
CA LYS A 155 9.33 21.05 8.95
C LYS A 155 9.83 20.83 10.37
N LYS A 156 9.28 19.86 11.11
CA LYS A 156 9.76 19.51 12.46
C LYS A 156 11.10 18.75 12.44
N ASN A 157 11.39 18.08 11.32
CA ASN A 157 12.58 17.25 11.15
C ASN A 157 13.75 18.00 10.45
N LEU A 158 13.59 19.30 10.16
CA LEU A 158 14.60 20.21 9.60
C LEU A 158 15.08 21.20 10.68
#